data_AF-A0A973X8H4-F1
#
_entry.id   AF-A0A973X8H4-F1
#
_cell.length_a   1.000
_cell.length_b   1.000
_cell.length_c   1.000
_cell.angle_alpha   90.00
_cell.angle_beta   90.00
_cell.angle_gamma   90.00
#
_symmetry.space_group_name_H-M   'P 1'
#
loop_
_entity.id
_entity.type
_entity.pdbx_description
1 polymer ?
#
loop_
_entity_poly.entity_id
_entity_poly.type
_entity_poly.pdbx_seq_one_letter_code
_entity_poly.pdbx_strand_id
1 'polypeptide(L)'
;MHKSIPLAALALMGLFGFSNLAYADCKERVEEFRAEMEDEKNQYTRASRIEARKELAKAEAPSLKLTQCTEHIRKARKALKKGTK
;
A
#
# COMPACT_ATOMS: atom_id res chain seq x y z
N MET A 1 35.26 -38.53 26.06
CA MET A 1 33.86 -38.99 25.96
C MET A 1 33.10 -38.03 25.04
N HIS A 2 33.01 -38.36 23.76
CA HIS A 2 32.23 -37.59 22.77
C HIS A 2 30.77 -38.01 22.84
N LYS A 3 29.86 -37.05 23.05
CA LYS A 3 28.42 -37.26 22.92
C LYS A 3 27.93 -36.51 21.67
N SER A 4 27.60 -37.27 20.65
CA SER A 4 26.97 -36.86 19.40
C SER A 4 25.49 -37.22 19.46
N ILE A 5 24.55 -36.26 19.41
CA ILE A 5 23.14 -36.47 19.05
C ILE A 5 22.53 -35.11 18.62
N PRO A 6 21.51 -35.01 17.76
CA PRO A 6 21.55 -35.25 16.32
C PRO A 6 21.04 -34.03 15.50
N LEU A 7 21.50 -33.94 14.25
CA LEU A 7 20.86 -33.15 13.18
C LEU A 7 19.50 -33.76 12.82
N ALA A 8 18.45 -33.46 13.58
CA ALA A 8 17.08 -33.86 13.27
C ALA A 8 16.05 -32.92 13.92
N ALA A 9 15.98 -31.69 13.44
CA ALA A 9 14.81 -30.83 13.60
C ALA A 9 14.66 -29.93 12.36
N LEU A 10 14.75 -30.57 11.19
CA LEU A 10 14.32 -30.02 9.91
C LEU A 10 12.83 -30.29 9.77
N ALA A 11 12.09 -29.26 9.35
CA ALA A 11 10.72 -29.30 8.84
C ALA A 11 9.56 -29.44 9.85
N LEU A 12 9.10 -28.29 10.34
CA LEU A 12 7.67 -27.97 10.47
C LEU A 12 7.45 -26.71 9.61
N MET A 13 6.93 -26.85 8.39
CA MET A 13 5.49 -26.67 8.10
C MET A 13 4.95 -25.35 8.71
N GLY A 14 4.51 -24.35 7.96
CA GLY A 14 4.28 -24.25 6.53
C GLY A 14 3.63 -22.91 6.19
N LEU A 15 3.67 -22.57 4.90
CA LEU A 15 2.70 -21.72 4.20
C LEU A 15 2.42 -20.34 4.84
N PHE A 16 3.42 -19.45 4.81
CA PHE A 16 3.11 -18.02 4.76
C PHE A 16 2.41 -17.74 3.42
N GLY A 17 1.10 -17.52 3.49
CA GLY A 17 0.26 -17.22 2.35
C GLY A 17 0.76 -16.00 1.59
N PHE A 18 1.34 -16.23 0.42
CA PHE A 18 1.82 -15.21 -0.52
C PHE A 18 0.70 -14.32 -1.11
N SER A 19 -0.55 -14.52 -0.72
CA SER A 19 -1.70 -13.76 -1.20
C SER A 19 -1.81 -12.35 -0.58
N ASN A 20 -1.13 -12.06 0.53
CA ASN A 20 -1.20 -10.76 1.23
C ASN A 20 -0.12 -9.74 0.83
N LEU A 21 0.95 -10.17 0.15
CA LEU A 21 2.07 -9.28 -0.19
C LEU A 21 1.65 -8.12 -1.10
N ALA A 22 0.80 -8.41 -2.10
CA ALA A 22 0.33 -7.40 -3.04
C ALA A 22 -0.66 -6.39 -2.40
N TYR A 23 -1.39 -6.81 -1.37
CA TYR A 23 -2.31 -5.92 -0.65
C TYR A 23 -1.56 -5.05 0.38
N ALA A 24 -0.55 -5.61 1.05
CA ALA A 24 0.33 -4.87 1.94
C ALA A 24 1.07 -3.74 1.18
N ASP A 25 1.61 -4.03 0.00
CA ASP A 25 2.26 -3.05 -0.87
C ASP A 25 1.30 -1.92 -1.29
N CYS A 26 0.06 -2.27 -1.64
CA CYS A 26 -0.96 -1.27 -1.96
C CYS A 26 -1.26 -0.35 -0.77
N LYS A 27 -1.46 -0.93 0.42
CA LYS A 27 -1.81 -0.17 1.63
C LYS A 27 -0.70 0.79 2.04
N GLU A 28 0.55 0.33 2.05
CA GLU A 28 1.72 1.15 2.35
C GLU A 28 1.81 2.36 1.40
N ARG A 29 1.64 2.13 0.10
CA ARG A 29 1.67 3.21 -0.91
C ARG A 29 0.52 4.20 -0.75
N VAL A 30 -0.65 3.77 -0.27
CA VAL A 30 -1.75 4.68 0.04
C VAL A 30 -1.42 5.54 1.26
N GLU A 31 -0.85 4.95 2.30
CA GLU A 31 -0.45 5.65 3.53
C GLU A 31 0.66 6.68 3.25
N GLU A 32 1.70 6.29 2.50
CA GLU A 32 2.75 7.20 2.04
C GLU A 32 2.15 8.38 1.28
N PHE A 33 1.26 8.12 0.32
CA PHE A 33 0.65 9.19 -0.47
C PHE A 33 -0.29 10.09 0.33
N ARG A 34 -0.92 9.58 1.40
CA ARG A 34 -1.68 10.42 2.35
C ARG A 34 -0.77 11.34 3.15
N ALA A 35 0.40 10.86 3.57
CA ALA A 35 1.38 11.66 4.28
C ALA A 35 1.88 12.81 3.39
N GLU A 36 2.30 12.51 2.16
CA GLU A 36 2.70 13.52 1.15
C GLU A 36 1.62 14.60 0.97
N MET A 37 0.35 14.19 0.86
CA MET A 37 -0.78 15.10 0.70
C MET A 37 -1.01 16.06 1.87
N GLU A 38 -0.68 15.63 3.09
CA GLU A 38 -0.83 16.48 4.27
C GLU A 38 0.39 17.40 4.46
N ASP A 39 1.59 16.91 4.16
CA ASP A 39 2.83 17.69 4.20
C ASP A 39 2.80 18.84 3.18
N GLU A 40 2.37 18.55 1.95
CA GLU A 40 2.25 19.52 0.86
C GLU A 40 0.86 20.16 0.75
N LYS A 41 0.03 20.04 1.78
CA LYS A 41 -1.38 20.45 1.77
C LYS A 41 -1.64 21.86 1.23
N ASN A 42 -0.73 22.79 1.50
CA ASN A 42 -0.88 24.19 1.09
C ASN A 42 -0.69 24.40 -0.42
N GLN A 43 0.06 23.50 -1.08
CA GLN A 43 0.29 23.51 -2.54
C GLN A 43 -0.95 23.11 -3.34
N TYR A 44 -1.93 22.47 -2.70
CA TYR A 44 -3.11 21.94 -3.37
C TYR A 44 -4.39 22.67 -2.96
N THR A 45 -5.30 22.83 -3.91
CA THR A 45 -6.67 23.30 -3.64
C THR A 45 -7.42 22.31 -2.75
N ARG A 46 -8.44 22.79 -2.03
CA ARG A 46 -9.31 21.92 -1.23
C ARG A 46 -10.02 20.87 -2.10
N ALA A 47 -10.47 21.27 -3.28
CA ALA A 47 -11.18 20.39 -4.21
C ALA A 47 -10.30 19.22 -4.69
N SER A 48 -9.07 19.49 -5.15
CA SER A 48 -8.16 18.44 -5.60
C SER A 48 -7.78 17.46 -4.49
N ARG A 49 -7.58 17.95 -3.25
CA ARG A 49 -7.34 17.08 -2.09
C ARG A 49 -8.53 16.17 -1.77
N ILE A 50 -9.76 16.66 -1.91
CA ILE A 50 -10.97 15.84 -1.72
C ILE A 50 -11.05 14.74 -2.78
N GLU A 51 -10.83 15.07 -4.05
CA GLU A 51 -10.83 14.09 -5.14
C GLU A 51 -9.73 13.04 -4.97
N ALA A 52 -8.52 13.46 -4.62
CA ALA A 52 -7.42 12.55 -4.36
C ALA A 52 -7.72 11.59 -3.19
N ARG A 53 -8.31 12.09 -2.09
CA ARG A 53 -8.73 11.23 -0.96
C ARG A 53 -9.81 10.22 -1.35
N LYS A 54 -10.75 10.60 -2.23
CA LYS A 54 -11.78 9.67 -2.74
C LYS A 54 -11.14 8.52 -3.53
N GLU A 55 -10.16 8.82 -4.38
CA GLU A 55 -9.45 7.78 -5.14
C GLU A 55 -8.58 6.91 -4.23
N LEU A 56 -7.93 7.48 -3.21
CA LEU A 56 -7.19 6.69 -2.21
C LEU A 56 -8.08 5.76 -1.40
N ALA A 57 -9.27 6.20 -1.01
CA ALA A 57 -10.24 5.34 -0.32
C ALA A 57 -10.68 4.16 -1.21
N LYS A 58 -10.75 4.35 -2.53
CA LYS A 58 -11.01 3.23 -3.46
C LYS A 58 -9.82 2.27 -3.48
N ALA A 59 -8.59 2.78 -3.50
CA ALA A 59 -7.37 1.96 -3.53
C ALA A 59 -7.24 1.02 -2.32
N GLU A 60 -7.81 1.37 -1.16
CA GLU A 60 -7.78 0.54 0.06
C GLU A 60 -8.79 -0.61 0.08
N ALA A 61 -9.69 -0.69 -0.90
CA ALA A 61 -10.73 -1.71 -0.90
C ALA A 61 -10.11 -3.13 -0.88
N PRO A 62 -10.50 -4.00 0.08
CA PRO A 62 -9.84 -5.27 0.34
C PRO A 62 -9.95 -6.28 -0.82
N SER A 63 -10.90 -6.07 -1.73
CA SER A 63 -11.14 -6.93 -2.89
C SER A 63 -10.40 -6.48 -4.16
N LEU A 64 -9.56 -5.44 -4.10
CA LEU A 64 -8.86 -4.94 -5.29
C LEU A 64 -7.65 -5.77 -5.66
N LYS A 65 -7.45 -5.93 -6.98
CA LYS A 65 -6.17 -6.38 -7.53
C LYS A 65 -5.14 -5.25 -7.44
N LEU A 66 -3.86 -5.61 -7.33
CA LEU A 66 -2.74 -4.63 -7.29
C LEU A 66 -2.77 -3.61 -8.43
N THR A 67 -3.15 -4.04 -9.63
CA THR A 67 -3.27 -3.18 -10.81
C THR A 67 -4.34 -2.10 -10.62
N GLN A 68 -5.47 -2.43 -10.01
CA GLN A 68 -6.56 -1.49 -9.73
C GLN A 68 -6.17 -0.52 -8.61
N CYS A 69 -5.48 -1.00 -7.58
CA CYS A 69 -4.91 -0.13 -6.55
C CYS A 69 -3.95 0.91 -7.17
N THR A 70 -3.02 0.45 -7.99
CA THR A 70 -2.06 1.34 -8.68
C THR A 70 -2.77 2.34 -9.58
N GLU A 71 -3.86 1.93 -10.25
CA GLU A 71 -4.68 2.83 -11.05
C GLU A 71 -5.34 3.93 -10.20
N HIS A 72 -5.91 3.58 -9.05
CA HIS A 72 -6.54 4.54 -8.14
C HIS A 72 -5.51 5.51 -7.53
N ILE A 73 -4.33 5.04 -7.13
CA ILE A 73 -3.22 5.91 -6.69
C ILE A 73 -2.83 6.89 -7.81
N ARG A 74 -2.72 6.41 -9.06
CA ARG A 74 -2.42 7.26 -10.21
C ARG A 74 -3.51 8.32 -10.46
N LYS A 75 -4.79 7.95 -10.31
CA LYS A 75 -5.92 8.89 -10.40
C LYS A 75 -5.86 9.94 -9.28
N ALA A 76 -5.53 9.53 -8.06
CA ALA A 76 -5.35 10.43 -6.93
C ALA A 76 -4.22 11.46 -7.20
N ARG A 77 -3.06 11.01 -7.71
CA ARG A 77 -1.96 11.89 -8.15
C ARG A 77 -2.40 12.88 -9.23
N LYS A 78 -3.18 12.41 -10.22
CA LYS A 78 -3.71 13.27 -11.29
C LYS A 78 -4.68 14.33 -10.74
N ALA A 79 -5.50 13.98 -9.75
CA ALA A 79 -6.41 14.92 -9.11
C ALA A 79 -5.64 16.04 -8.40
N LEU A 80 -4.60 15.72 -7.63
CA LEU A 80 -3.74 16.73 -6.99
C LEU A 80 -3.12 17.69 -8.00
N LYS A 81 -2.46 17.15 -9.04
CA LYS A 81 -1.79 17.95 -10.08
C LYS A 81 -2.73 18.90 -10.82
N LYS A 82 -4.01 18.55 -10.98
CA LYS A 82 -5.00 19.44 -11.60
C LYS A 82 -5.35 20.67 -10.75
N GLY A 83 -5.20 20.56 -9.44
CA GLY A 83 -5.51 21.64 -8.51
C GLY A 83 -4.28 22.04 -7.70
N THR A 84 -3.10 22.04 -8.31
CA THR A 84 -1.91 22.71 -7.77
C THR A 84 -2.12 24.22 -7.89
N LYS A 85 -1.72 24.96 -6.85
CA LYS A 85 -1.81 26.42 -6.78
C LYS A 85 -0.57 27.10 -7.33
#